data_AF-A0A2H0W3M0-F1
#
_entry.id   AF-A0A2H0W3M0-F1
#
_cell.length_a   1.000
_cell.length_b   1.000
_cell.length_c   1.000
_cell.angle_alpha   90.00
_cell.angle_beta   90.00
_cell.angle_gamma   90.00
#
_symmetry.space_group_name_H-M   'P 1'
#
loop_
_entity.id
_entity.type
_entity.pdbx_description
1 polymer ?
#
loop_
_entity_poly.entity_id
_entity_poly.type
_entity_poly.pdbx_seq_one_letter_code
_entity_poly.pdbx_strand_id
1 'polypeptide(L)'
;MKKDEGPQKLSDLFGKIEQKKAPAHEWQDLALRIISDLGVPNFKRGSVFKICKDNTKEKVERAYNDTKELCKSGEKWKYFFKVIADSDSNIEHKIKST
;
A
#
# COMPACT_ATOMS: atom_id res chain seq x y z
N MET A 1 33.09 41.89 -18.90
CA MET A 1 32.95 40.49 -18.44
C MET A 1 31.51 40.30 -17.99
N LYS A 2 30.64 39.73 -18.84
CA LYS A 2 29.25 39.40 -18.50
C LYS A 2 29.24 37.92 -18.10
N LYS A 3 28.75 37.60 -16.90
CA LYS A 3 28.65 36.23 -16.40
C LYS A 3 27.28 35.68 -16.77
N ASP A 4 27.29 34.60 -17.54
CA ASP A 4 26.13 33.80 -17.91
C ASP A 4 25.63 33.04 -16.67
N GLU A 5 24.49 33.47 -16.13
CA GLU A 5 23.79 32.75 -15.07
C GLU A 5 22.92 31.67 -15.72
N GLY A 6 23.49 30.47 -15.85
CA GLY A 6 22.77 29.28 -16.31
C GLY A 6 21.60 28.90 -15.39
N PRO A 7 20.63 28.11 -15.87
CA PRO A 7 19.44 27.76 -15.09
C PRO A 7 19.84 27.01 -13.82
N GLN A 8 19.47 27.60 -12.68
CA GLN A 8 19.77 27.08 -11.35
C GLN A 8 19.32 25.61 -11.22
N LYS A 9 20.22 24.81 -10.64
CA LYS A 9 20.17 23.36 -10.57
C LYS A 9 18.86 22.88 -9.95
N LEU A 10 18.10 22.08 -10.70
CA LEU A 10 16.98 21.25 -10.21
C LEU A 10 17.33 20.38 -9.00
N SER A 11 18.63 20.16 -8.76
CA SER A 11 19.18 19.46 -7.59
C SER A 11 18.91 20.18 -6.26
N ASP A 12 18.69 21.50 -6.26
CA ASP A 12 18.41 22.27 -5.03
C ASP A 12 16.96 22.06 -4.53
N LEU A 13 16.04 21.75 -5.44
CA LEU A 13 14.63 21.49 -5.13
C LEU A 13 14.37 20.12 -4.49
N PHE A 14 15.29 19.15 -4.66
CA PHE A 14 15.14 17.80 -4.09
C PHE A 14 15.72 17.64 -2.67
N GLY A 15 16.37 18.68 -2.12
CA GLY A 15 17.12 18.61 -0.87
C GLY A 15 16.33 18.75 0.43
N LYS A 16 15.02 19.02 0.39
CA LYS A 16 14.19 19.22 1.59
C LYS A 16 12.80 18.61 1.48
N ILE A 17 12.73 17.29 1.33
CA ILE A 17 11.52 16.57 1.76
C ILE A 17 11.71 16.26 3.26
N GLU A 18 11.56 17.29 4.10
CA GLU A 18 11.31 17.08 5.50
C GLU A 18 9.98 16.32 5.58
N GLN A 19 10.05 15.01 5.86
CA GLN A 19 8.88 14.14 6.05
C GLN A 19 8.17 14.55 7.34
N LYS A 20 7.50 15.71 7.30
CA LYS A 20 6.52 16.13 8.30
C LYS A 20 5.45 15.06 8.23
N LYS A 21 5.50 14.09 9.15
CA LYS A 21 4.52 12.99 9.22
C LYS A 21 3.15 13.65 9.34
N ALA A 22 2.44 13.73 8.21
CA ALA A 22 1.05 14.13 8.15
C ALA A 22 0.29 13.25 9.17
N PRO A 23 -0.82 13.73 9.76
CA PRO A 23 -1.62 12.94 10.70
C PRO A 23 -1.79 11.56 10.09
N ALA A 24 -1.26 10.54 10.78
CA ALA A 24 -1.12 9.20 10.22
C ALA A 24 -2.53 8.71 9.89
N HIS A 25 -2.90 8.79 8.61
CA HIS A 25 -4.17 8.27 8.19
C HIS A 25 -4.18 6.78 8.52
N GLU A 26 -5.25 6.28 9.13
CA GLU A 26 -5.32 4.89 9.62
C GLU A 26 -4.93 3.85 8.55
N TRP A 27 -5.21 4.13 7.28
CA TRP A 27 -4.83 3.28 6.15
C TRP A 27 -3.31 3.25 5.87
N GLN A 28 -2.57 4.30 6.20
CA GLN A 28 -1.11 4.34 6.05
C GLN A 28 -0.44 3.46 7.09
N ASP A 29 -0.90 3.55 8.34
CA ASP A 29 -0.39 2.71 9.42
C ASP A 29 -0.69 1.23 9.16
N LEU A 30 -1.92 0.93 8.71
CA LEU A 30 -2.32 -0.40 8.27
C LEU A 30 -1.44 -0.92 7.13
N ALA A 31 -1.17 -0.10 6.11
CA ALA A 31 -0.30 -0.48 5.01
C ALA A 31 1.12 -0.79 5.47
N LEU A 32 1.70 0.06 6.34
CA LEU A 32 3.03 -0.15 6.90
C LEU A 32 3.11 -1.43 7.72
N ARG A 33 2.08 -1.72 8.52
CA ARG A 33 1.97 -2.96 9.29
C ARG A 33 1.95 -4.19 8.40
N ILE A 34 1.11 -4.18 7.35
CA ILE A 34 1.01 -5.28 6.38
C ILE A 34 2.33 -5.49 5.64
N ILE A 35 2.98 -4.39 5.22
CA ILE A 35 4.28 -4.44 4.53
C ILE A 35 5.32 -5.14 5.40
N SER A 36 5.37 -4.81 6.70
CA SER A 36 6.31 -5.40 7.64
C SER A 36 5.99 -6.87 7.96
N ASP A 37 4.72 -7.21 8.18
CA ASP A 37 4.32 -8.56 8.62
C ASP A 37 4.36 -9.59 7.48
N LEU A 38 3.93 -9.21 6.28
CA LEU A 38 3.93 -10.09 5.11
C LEU A 38 5.26 -10.10 4.34
N GLY A 39 6.24 -9.28 4.76
CA GLY A 39 7.54 -9.17 4.10
C GLY A 39 7.43 -8.64 2.67
N VAL A 40 6.61 -7.60 2.46
CA VAL A 40 6.34 -7.08 1.11
C VAL A 40 7.58 -6.37 0.56
N PRO A 41 8.07 -6.74 -0.64
CA PRO A 41 9.24 -6.11 -1.23
C PRO A 41 8.95 -4.67 -1.68
N ASN A 42 9.99 -3.84 -1.73
CA ASN A 42 9.88 -2.39 -1.98
C ASN A 42 9.04 -2.04 -3.22
N PHE A 43 9.20 -2.79 -4.31
CA PHE A 43 8.48 -2.55 -5.57
C PHE A 43 6.97 -2.80 -5.50
N LYS A 44 6.48 -3.54 -4.50
CA LYS A 44 5.04 -3.78 -4.27
C LYS A 44 4.44 -2.93 -3.17
N ARG A 45 5.24 -2.18 -2.40
CA ARG A 45 4.74 -1.31 -1.32
C ARG A 45 3.71 -0.31 -1.84
N GLY A 46 3.97 0.31 -3.00
CA GLY A 46 3.01 1.23 -3.64
C GLY A 46 1.65 0.59 -3.92
N SER A 47 1.63 -0.69 -4.31
CA SER A 47 0.37 -1.44 -4.49
C SER A 47 -0.36 -1.68 -3.17
N VAL A 48 0.37 -1.97 -2.07
CA VAL A 48 -0.26 -2.13 -0.73
C VAL A 48 -0.87 -0.82 -0.27
N PHE A 49 -0.15 0.30 -0.42
CA PHE A 49 -0.70 1.62 -0.09
C PHE A 49 -1.93 1.95 -0.92
N LYS A 50 -1.91 1.63 -2.23
CA LYS A 50 -3.08 1.82 -3.10
C LYS A 50 -4.27 0.99 -2.61
N ILE A 51 -4.07 -0.29 -2.28
CA ILE A 51 -5.14 -1.16 -1.77
C ILE A 51 -5.72 -0.63 -0.47
N CYS A 52 -4.88 -0.24 0.49
CA CYS A 52 -5.33 0.29 1.78
C CYS A 52 -6.08 1.62 1.64
N LYS A 53 -5.76 2.41 0.61
CA LYS A 53 -6.44 3.67 0.31
C LYS A 53 -7.77 3.47 -0.43
N ASP A 54 -7.82 2.50 -1.34
CA ASP A 54 -8.94 2.26 -2.26
C ASP A 54 -10.03 1.37 -1.64
N ASN A 55 -9.65 0.48 -0.71
CA ASN A 55 -10.55 -0.44 -0.04
C ASN A 55 -10.85 0.02 1.39
N THR A 56 -11.97 -0.46 1.95
CA THR A 56 -12.29 -0.24 3.37
C THR A 56 -11.31 -0.99 4.27
N LYS A 57 -11.03 -0.41 5.44
CA LYS A 57 -10.19 -1.00 6.49
C LYS A 57 -10.57 -2.45 6.80
N GLU A 58 -11.88 -2.72 6.93
CA GLU A 58 -12.41 -4.06 7.21
C GLU A 58 -12.05 -5.09 6.13
N LYS A 59 -12.18 -4.74 4.83
CA LYS A 59 -11.82 -5.64 3.72
C LYS A 59 -10.34 -5.97 3.76
N VAL A 60 -9.51 -4.97 4.02
CA VAL A 60 -8.05 -5.12 4.09
C VAL A 60 -7.63 -5.95 5.30
N GLU A 61 -8.19 -5.68 6.48
CA GLU A 61 -7.91 -6.46 7.70
C GLU A 61 -8.36 -7.92 7.55
N ARG A 62 -9.54 -8.16 6.95
CA ARG A 62 -10.01 -9.52 6.68
C ARG A 62 -9.05 -10.27 5.76
N ALA A 63 -8.66 -9.67 4.64
CA ALA A 63 -7.72 -10.31 3.71
C ALA A 63 -6.34 -10.53 4.35
N TYR A 64 -5.91 -9.61 5.20
CA TYR A 64 -4.68 -9.74 5.97
C TYR A 64 -4.74 -10.91 6.96
N ASN A 65 -5.82 -11.03 7.74
CA ASN A 65 -6.01 -12.14 8.67
C ASN A 65 -6.09 -13.48 7.94
N ASP A 66 -6.89 -13.56 6.87
CA ASP A 66 -7.04 -14.75 6.03
C ASP A 66 -5.68 -15.21 5.47
N THR A 67 -4.85 -14.25 5.03
CA THR A 67 -3.48 -14.52 4.59
C THR A 67 -2.60 -15.09 5.71
N LYS A 68 -2.73 -14.58 6.94
CA LYS A 68 -1.95 -15.09 8.09
C LYS A 68 -2.36 -16.49 8.50
N GLU A 69 -3.64 -16.82 8.41
CA GLU A 69 -4.17 -18.13 8.77
C GLU A 69 -3.78 -19.19 7.73
N LEU A 70 -3.93 -18.86 6.45
CA LEU A 70 -3.73 -19.80 5.34
C LEU A 70 -2.27 -19.92 4.90
N CYS A 71 -1.46 -18.85 5.04
CA CYS A 71 -0.08 -18.83 4.57
C CYS A 71 0.92 -18.74 5.73
N LYS A 72 1.32 -19.91 6.26
CA LYS A 72 2.30 -20.01 7.35
C LYS A 72 3.76 -19.88 6.89
N SER A 73 4.04 -20.19 5.62
CA SER A 73 5.39 -20.16 5.02
C SER A 73 5.35 -19.71 3.56
N GLY A 74 6.34 -18.94 3.10
CA GLY A 74 6.49 -18.51 1.71
C GLY A 74 6.08 -17.06 1.45
N GLU A 75 5.71 -16.74 0.20
CA GLU A 75 5.42 -15.40 -0.29
C GLU A 75 3.99 -14.93 0.06
N LYS A 76 3.73 -14.73 1.36
CA LYS A 76 2.41 -14.36 1.90
C LYS A 76 1.79 -13.15 1.21
N TRP A 77 2.62 -12.17 0.81
CA TRP A 77 2.17 -10.99 0.09
C TRP A 77 1.43 -11.31 -1.21
N LYS A 78 1.84 -12.35 -1.96
CA LYS A 78 1.15 -12.77 -3.20
C LYS A 78 -0.27 -13.25 -2.91
N TYR A 79 -0.43 -14.00 -1.83
CA TYR A 79 -1.73 -14.50 -1.40
C TYR A 79 -2.64 -13.34 -0.98
N PHE A 80 -2.12 -12.39 -0.20
CA PHE A 80 -2.84 -11.18 0.17
C PHE A 80 -3.38 -10.42 -1.06
N PHE A 81 -2.55 -10.20 -2.08
CA PHE A 81 -3.00 -9.56 -3.32
C PHE A 81 -4.09 -10.37 -4.03
N LYS A 82 -4.00 -11.70 -4.02
CA LYS A 82 -5.00 -12.58 -4.61
C LYS A 82 -6.32 -12.51 -3.85
N VAL A 83 -6.32 -12.58 -2.53
CA VAL A 83 -7.55 -12.51 -1.69
C VAL A 83 -8.25 -11.17 -1.86
N ILE A 84 -7.50 -10.06 -1.89
CA ILE A 84 -8.06 -8.73 -2.13
C ILE A 84 -8.72 -8.66 -3.52
N ALA A 85 -8.06 -9.20 -4.55
CA ALA A 85 -8.58 -9.22 -5.91
C ALA A 85 -9.82 -10.10 -6.05
N ASP A 86 -9.83 -11.27 -5.41
CA ASP A 86 -10.95 -12.23 -5.44
C ASP A 86 -12.17 -11.72 -4.64
N SER A 87 -11.92 -11.01 -3.53
CA SER A 87 -12.97 -10.38 -2.73
C SER A 87 -13.76 -9.33 -3.50
N ASP A 88 -13.21 -8.78 -4.59
CA ASP A 88 -13.92 -7.87 -5.48
C ASP A 88 -14.97 -8.61 -6.33
N SER A 89 -14.68 -9.84 -6.75
CA SER A 89 -15.58 -10.69 -7.53
C SER A 89 -16.68 -11.37 -6.69
N ASN A 90 -16.49 -11.51 -5.38
CA ASN A 90 -17.44 -12.21 -4.52
C ASN A 90 -18.62 -11.33 -4.03
N ILE A 91 -18.58 -10.01 -4.25
CA ILE A 91 -19.69 -9.10 -3.89
C ILE A 91 -20.93 -9.38 -4.77
N GLU A 92 -20.78 -9.81 -6.02
CA GLU A 92 -21.93 -10.10 -6.90
C GLU A 92 -22.78 -11.32 -6.49
N HIS A 93 -22.23 -12.27 -5.73
CA HIS A 93 -22.98 -13.46 -5.32
C HIS A 93 -23.86 -13.24 -4.08
N LYS A 94 -23.54 -12.25 -3.24
CA LYS A 94 -24.30 -12.03 -1.99
C LYS A 94 -25.56 -11.18 -2.17
N ILE A 95 -25.66 -10.45 -3.28
CA ILE A 95 -26.83 -9.62 -3.62
C ILE A 95 -27.94 -10.41 -4.35
N LYS A 96 -27.72 -11.68 -4.71
CA LYS A 96 -28.71 -12.54 -5.39
C LYS A 96 -29.37 -13.58 -4.48
N SER A 97 -29.14 -13.52 -3.17
CA SER A 97 -29.74 -14.45 -2.18
C SER A 97 -30.55 -13.74 -1.08
N THR A 98 -31.16 -12.60 -1.40
CA THR A 98 -32.24 -11.99 -0.61
C THR A 98 -33.45 -11.81 -1.48
#